data_AF-A0A961F190-F1
#
_entry.id   AF-A0A961F190-F1
#
_cell.length_a   1.000
_cell.length_b   1.000
_cell.length_c   1.000
_cell.angle_alpha   90.00
_cell.angle_beta   90.00
_cell.angle_gamma   90.00
#
_symmetry.space_group_name_H-M   'P 1'
#
loop_
_entity.id
_entity.type
_entity.pdbx_description
1 polymer ?
#
loop_
_entity_poly.entity_id
_entity_poly.type
_entity_poly.pdbx_seq_one_letter_code
_entity_poly.pdbx_strand_id
1 'polypeptide(L)'
;MTFSVNIEIDHTGYIRGSGKMPPPIDSDENILSLCLNLFVESVNGVRELYLKLISDDGRLVGQERFELTQVLDNALTYLIALRHSLEGDNSFTMFALKQEFEMQINVKSRHWEGQGRLGPNRQLKNRDFWHWLKRIHERLLSLVKFLQDAQLDGVIDASESMIITQALDRMIFNVIIVRDGIESGVVQ
;
A
#
# COMPACT_ATOMS: atom_id res chain seq x y z
N MET A 1 4.02 -1.54 16.20
CA MET A 1 3.82 -2.95 15.80
C MET A 1 4.41 -3.08 14.41
N THR A 2 5.13 -4.16 14.13
CA THR A 2 5.79 -4.33 12.83
C THR A 2 5.23 -5.55 12.12
N PHE A 3 4.79 -5.35 10.89
CA PHE A 3 4.26 -6.39 10.05
C PHE A 3 5.35 -6.91 9.11
N SER A 4 5.21 -8.17 8.73
CA SER A 4 6.01 -8.76 7.66
C SER A 4 5.03 -9.21 6.59
N VAL A 5 5.29 -8.74 5.38
CA VAL A 5 4.56 -9.14 4.19
C VAL A 5 5.50 -9.96 3.32
N ASN A 6 5.03 -11.09 2.84
CA ASN A 6 5.71 -11.87 1.82
C ASN A 6 5.06 -11.51 0.47
N ILE A 7 5.85 -11.04 -0.49
CA ILE A 7 5.42 -10.80 -1.87
C ILE A 7 6.45 -11.45 -2.79
N GLU A 8 5.95 -12.26 -3.72
CA GLU A 8 6.73 -12.87 -4.79
C GLU A 8 6.15 -12.41 -6.13
N ILE A 9 7.01 -11.88 -7.00
CA ILE A 9 6.64 -11.47 -8.36
C ILE A 9 7.54 -12.22 -9.34
N ASP A 10 6.93 -13.00 -10.24
CA ASP A 10 7.70 -13.75 -11.23
C ASP A 10 8.06 -12.91 -12.47
N HIS A 11 8.87 -13.50 -13.34
CA HIS A 11 9.30 -12.88 -14.60
C HIS A 11 8.15 -12.55 -15.57
N THR A 12 6.97 -13.16 -15.40
CA THR A 12 5.76 -12.85 -16.18
C THR A 12 4.94 -11.72 -15.57
N GLY A 13 5.28 -11.28 -14.36
CA GLY A 13 4.54 -10.28 -13.59
C GLY A 13 3.36 -10.88 -12.82
N TYR A 14 3.32 -12.20 -12.65
CA TYR A 14 2.39 -12.86 -11.75
C TYR A 14 2.83 -12.62 -10.31
N ILE A 15 1.89 -12.21 -9.45
CA ILE A 15 2.14 -11.93 -8.04
C ILE A 15 1.50 -13.01 -7.17
N ARG A 16 2.21 -13.40 -6.11
CA ARG A 16 1.63 -13.99 -4.91
C ARG A 16 2.04 -13.15 -3.71
N GLY A 17 1.13 -12.94 -2.77
CA GLY A 17 1.45 -12.22 -1.55
C GLY A 17 0.66 -12.73 -0.36
N SER A 18 1.22 -12.57 0.83
CA SER A 18 0.52 -12.85 2.07
C SER A 18 1.04 -12.00 3.23
N GLY A 19 0.21 -11.82 4.24
CA GLY A 19 0.58 -11.09 5.45
C GLY A 19 -0.45 -11.21 6.56
N LYS A 20 -0.12 -10.61 7.72
CA LYS A 20 -1.01 -10.55 8.88
C LYS A 20 -1.80 -9.24 8.89
N MET A 21 -3.09 -9.33 9.15
CA MET A 21 -3.94 -8.17 9.40
C MET A 21 -3.61 -7.55 10.77
N PRO A 22 -3.78 -6.22 10.92
CA PRO A 22 -3.64 -5.57 12.21
C PRO A 22 -4.61 -6.19 13.25
N PRO A 23 -4.31 -6.09 14.55
CA PRO A 23 -5.25 -6.50 15.59
C PRO A 23 -6.59 -5.80 15.40
N PRO A 24 -7.71 -6.51 15.65
CA PRO A 24 -9.01 -5.86 15.71
C PRO A 24 -8.91 -4.74 16.73
N ILE A 25 -9.29 -3.54 16.31
CA ILE A 25 -9.47 -2.41 17.21
C ILE A 25 -10.94 -2.48 17.60
N ASP A 26 -11.21 -2.54 18.91
CA ASP A 26 -12.52 -2.88 19.49
C ASP A 26 -13.66 -1.86 19.22
N SER A 27 -13.63 -1.11 18.11
CA SER A 27 -14.76 -0.29 17.64
C SER A 27 -14.74 -0.11 16.12
N ASP A 28 -15.80 -0.56 15.44
CA ASP A 28 -15.96 -0.50 13.97
C ASP A 28 -15.91 0.93 13.40
N GLU A 29 -16.31 1.95 14.17
CA GLU A 29 -16.25 3.36 13.74
C GLU A 29 -14.83 3.95 13.75
N ASN A 30 -13.88 3.40 14.50
CA ASN A 30 -12.52 3.94 14.60
C ASN A 30 -11.50 3.25 13.69
N ILE A 31 -11.84 2.11 13.09
CA ILE A 31 -10.85 1.32 12.34
C ILE A 31 -10.41 1.99 11.03
N LEU A 32 -11.34 2.65 10.34
CA LEU A 32 -11.05 3.42 9.11
C LEU A 32 -10.06 4.55 9.40
N SER A 33 -10.43 5.41 10.35
CA SER A 33 -9.62 6.56 10.75
C SER A 33 -8.26 6.15 11.32
N LEU A 34 -8.21 5.06 12.08
CA LEU A 34 -6.96 4.53 12.63
C LEU A 34 -6.07 3.92 11.54
N CYS A 35 -6.59 3.08 10.64
CA CYS A 35 -5.81 2.54 9.53
C CYS A 35 -5.27 3.67 8.62
N LEU A 36 -6.08 4.70 8.39
CA LEU A 36 -5.67 5.87 7.63
C LEU A 36 -4.52 6.61 8.32
N ASN A 37 -4.65 6.93 9.61
CA ASN A 37 -3.61 7.60 10.38
C ASN A 37 -2.30 6.79 10.41
N LEU A 38 -2.39 5.49 10.67
CA LEU A 38 -1.22 4.60 10.69
C LEU A 38 -0.58 4.44 9.31
N PHE A 39 -1.38 4.48 8.24
CA PHE A 39 -0.87 4.54 6.87
C PHE A 39 -0.12 5.86 6.60
N VAL A 40 -0.69 7.01 7.00
CA VAL A 40 -0.03 8.32 6.90
C VAL A 40 1.30 8.33 7.63
N GLU A 41 1.31 7.85 8.88
CA GLU A 41 2.53 7.71 9.69
C GLU A 41 3.57 6.81 9.01
N SER A 42 3.14 5.68 8.45
CA SER A 42 4.04 4.76 7.75
C SER A 42 4.67 5.43 6.52
N VAL A 43 3.89 6.16 5.71
CA VAL A 43 4.40 6.88 4.52
C VAL A 43 5.36 8.01 4.91
N ASN A 44 5.06 8.75 5.98
CA ASN A 44 5.99 9.75 6.52
C ASN A 44 7.29 9.09 7.02
N GLY A 45 7.18 7.92 7.67
CA GLY A 45 8.33 7.11 8.05
C GLY A 45 9.19 6.69 6.85
N VAL A 46 8.59 6.25 5.74
CA VAL A 46 9.34 5.94 4.50
C VAL A 46 10.10 7.18 4.02
N ARG A 47 9.45 8.35 4.03
CA ARG A 47 10.07 9.62 3.60
C ARG A 47 11.25 10.02 4.46
N GLU A 48 11.07 10.01 5.78
CA GLU A 48 12.12 10.41 6.74
C GLU A 48 13.31 9.45 6.66
N LEU A 49 13.03 8.14 6.65
CA LEU A 49 14.05 7.12 6.52
C LEU A 49 14.80 7.27 5.19
N TYR A 50 14.09 7.36 4.06
CA TYR A 50 14.74 7.52 2.75
C TYR A 50 15.63 8.78 2.67
N LEU A 51 15.18 9.91 3.21
CA LEU A 51 15.97 11.14 3.25
C LEU A 51 17.25 10.99 4.07
N LYS A 52 17.17 10.26 5.20
CA LYS A 52 18.33 9.95 6.04
C LYS A 52 19.33 9.07 5.29
N LEU A 53 18.84 8.03 4.61
CA LEU A 53 19.68 7.03 3.93
C LEU A 53 20.41 7.62 2.70
N ILE A 54 19.75 8.47 1.90
CA ILE A 54 20.43 9.13 0.76
C ILE A 54 21.54 10.09 1.23
N SER A 55 21.41 10.66 2.43
CA SER A 55 22.34 11.70 2.89
C SER A 55 23.75 11.19 3.22
N ASP A 56 23.92 9.89 3.46
CA ASP A 56 25.21 9.30 3.84
C ASP A 56 26.09 8.95 2.62
N ASP A 57 25.56 8.30 1.59
CA ASP A 57 26.34 7.88 0.40
C ASP A 57 25.51 7.72 -0.89
N GLY A 58 24.21 8.00 -0.82
CA GLY A 58 23.28 7.93 -1.96
C GLY A 58 23.02 6.52 -2.48
N ARG A 59 23.29 5.46 -1.70
CA ARG A 59 23.05 4.08 -2.10
C ARG A 59 22.34 3.31 -1.01
N LEU A 60 21.14 2.81 -1.30
CA LEU A 60 20.47 1.86 -0.41
C LEU A 60 21.23 0.52 -0.36
N VAL A 61 21.91 0.24 0.76
CA VAL A 61 22.61 -1.03 1.03
C VAL A 61 21.84 -1.92 2.02
N GLY A 62 22.18 -3.21 2.08
CA GLY A 62 21.36 -4.31 2.66
C GLY A 62 20.48 -3.98 3.88
N GLN A 63 21.03 -3.36 4.93
CA GLN A 63 20.29 -3.00 6.14
C GLN A 63 19.21 -1.92 5.88
N GLU A 64 19.55 -0.92 5.07
CA GLU A 64 18.71 0.22 4.74
C GLU A 64 17.53 -0.20 3.86
N ARG A 65 17.77 -1.13 2.93
CA ARG A 65 16.72 -1.76 2.12
C ARG A 65 15.75 -2.54 2.98
N PHE A 66 16.27 -3.30 3.94
CA PHE A 66 15.43 -4.05 4.88
C PHE A 66 14.55 -3.11 5.69
N GLU A 67 15.10 -2.02 6.24
CA GLU A 67 14.34 -1.03 7.00
C GLU A 67 13.26 -0.36 6.15
N LEU A 68 13.57 0.08 4.92
CA LEU A 68 12.57 0.66 4.02
C LEU A 68 11.46 -0.33 3.65
N THR A 69 11.82 -1.57 3.35
CA THR A 69 10.87 -2.65 3.03
C THR A 69 9.94 -2.90 4.21
N GLN A 70 10.46 -2.90 5.43
CA GLN A 70 9.67 -3.09 6.65
C GLN A 70 8.66 -1.96 6.88
N VAL A 71 9.02 -0.71 6.60
CA VAL A 71 8.06 0.42 6.68
C VAL A 71 7.00 0.32 5.57
N LEU A 72 7.38 -0.13 4.37
CA LEU A 72 6.44 -0.39 3.28
C LEU A 72 5.48 -1.55 3.59
N ASP A 73 5.94 -2.59 4.27
CA ASP A 73 5.11 -3.71 4.73
C ASP A 73 4.01 -3.24 5.69
N ASN A 74 4.35 -2.34 6.61
CA ASN A 74 3.38 -1.71 7.49
C ASN A 74 2.35 -0.90 6.68
N ALA A 75 2.82 -0.04 5.77
CA ALA A 75 1.96 0.78 4.94
C ALA A 75 0.98 -0.07 4.10
N LEU A 76 1.49 -1.13 3.47
CA LEU A 76 0.69 -2.07 2.69
C LEU A 76 -0.36 -2.78 3.55
N THR A 77 0.03 -3.22 4.75
CA THR A 77 -0.89 -3.88 5.68
C THR A 77 -2.07 -2.99 6.06
N TYR A 78 -1.83 -1.71 6.35
CA TYR A 78 -2.90 -0.76 6.67
C TYR A 78 -3.78 -0.43 5.46
N LEU A 79 -3.20 -0.35 4.26
CA LEU A 79 -3.99 -0.17 3.03
C LEU A 79 -4.91 -1.36 2.75
N ILE A 80 -4.43 -2.59 2.90
CA ILE A 80 -5.24 -3.81 2.73
C ILE A 80 -6.36 -3.86 3.78
N ALA A 81 -6.07 -3.50 5.03
CA ALA A 81 -7.08 -3.41 6.09
C ALA A 81 -8.16 -2.37 5.76
N LEU A 82 -7.77 -1.18 5.32
CA LEU A 82 -8.66 -0.11 4.91
C LEU A 82 -9.53 -0.51 3.70
N ARG A 83 -8.94 -1.20 2.72
CA ARG A 83 -9.67 -1.70 1.55
C ARG A 83 -10.67 -2.79 1.91
N HIS A 84 -10.31 -3.70 2.82
CA HIS A 84 -11.17 -4.77 3.32
C HIS A 84 -12.37 -4.21 4.10
N SER A 85 -12.15 -3.21 4.97
CA SER A 85 -13.23 -2.58 5.74
C SER A 85 -14.27 -1.87 4.87
N LEU A 86 -13.89 -1.42 3.66
CA LEU A 86 -14.82 -0.81 2.72
C LEU A 86 -15.62 -1.83 1.89
N GLU A 87 -15.08 -3.04 1.68
CA GLU A 87 -15.80 -4.10 0.96
C GLU A 87 -16.88 -4.74 1.85
N GLY A 88 -16.54 -5.03 3.11
CA GLY A 88 -17.39 -5.80 4.02
C GLY A 88 -17.36 -7.32 3.80
N ASP A 89 -16.66 -7.79 2.76
CA ASP A 89 -16.48 -9.21 2.43
C ASP A 89 -15.06 -9.70 2.72
N ASN A 90 -14.95 -11.01 3.03
CA ASN A 90 -13.67 -11.70 3.23
C ASN A 90 -12.84 -11.83 1.95
N SER A 91 -13.38 -11.52 0.78
CA SER A 91 -12.64 -11.53 -0.46
C SER A 91 -13.01 -10.35 -1.33
N PHE A 92 -12.02 -9.71 -1.93
CA PHE A 92 -12.22 -8.60 -2.86
C PHE A 92 -11.21 -8.66 -4.00
N THR A 93 -11.57 -8.05 -5.12
CA THR A 93 -10.68 -7.95 -6.28
C THR A 93 -10.31 -6.49 -6.50
N MET A 94 -9.03 -6.25 -6.69
CA MET A 94 -8.46 -4.93 -6.94
C MET A 94 -8.11 -4.79 -8.42
N PHE A 95 -8.36 -3.60 -8.98
CA PHE A 95 -8.08 -3.33 -10.39
C PHE A 95 -7.40 -1.96 -10.58
N ALA A 96 -6.37 -1.95 -11.43
CA ALA A 96 -5.84 -0.71 -12.00
C ALA A 96 -5.92 -0.79 -13.54
N LEU A 97 -7.09 -0.47 -14.08
CA LEU A 97 -7.45 -0.67 -15.50
C LEU A 97 -6.44 -0.09 -16.48
N LYS A 98 -5.91 1.12 -16.21
CA LYS A 98 -4.94 1.78 -17.11
C LYS A 98 -3.60 1.06 -17.16
N GLN A 99 -3.29 0.27 -16.15
CA GLN A 99 -2.03 -0.46 -16.02
C GLN A 99 -2.20 -1.96 -16.28
N GLU A 100 -3.44 -2.42 -16.49
CA GLU A 100 -3.79 -3.84 -16.61
C GLU A 100 -3.37 -4.66 -15.39
N PHE A 101 -3.45 -4.04 -14.20
CA PHE A 101 -3.18 -4.75 -12.94
C PHE A 101 -4.47 -5.30 -12.37
N GLU A 102 -4.40 -6.53 -11.89
CA GLU A 102 -5.50 -7.24 -11.25
C GLU A 102 -4.94 -8.09 -10.12
N MET A 103 -5.60 -8.08 -8.97
CA MET A 103 -5.24 -8.93 -7.84
C MET A 103 -6.47 -9.28 -7.02
N GLN A 104 -6.64 -10.56 -6.72
CA GLN A 104 -7.64 -11.03 -5.77
C GLN A 104 -6.99 -11.16 -4.40
N ILE A 105 -7.66 -10.65 -3.36
CA ILE A 105 -7.27 -10.80 -1.96
C ILE A 105 -8.36 -11.58 -1.22
N ASN A 106 -7.93 -12.51 -0.37
CA ASN A 106 -8.75 -13.28 0.55
C ASN A 106 -8.25 -13.07 1.97
N VAL A 107 -9.13 -12.71 2.89
CA VAL A 107 -8.86 -12.48 4.30
C VAL A 107 -9.51 -13.60 5.11
N LYS A 108 -8.69 -14.38 5.82
CA LYS A 108 -9.15 -15.46 6.71
C LYS A 108 -8.38 -15.42 8.01
N SER A 109 -9.08 -15.45 9.13
CA SER A 109 -8.47 -15.59 10.47
C SER A 109 -7.30 -14.63 10.69
N ARG A 110 -7.50 -13.35 10.32
CA ARG A 110 -6.51 -12.27 10.40
C ARG A 110 -5.25 -12.45 9.53
N HIS A 111 -5.32 -13.29 8.52
CA HIS A 111 -4.29 -13.42 7.50
C HIS A 111 -4.92 -13.03 6.17
N TRP A 112 -4.17 -12.29 5.36
CA TRP A 112 -4.54 -12.04 3.99
C TRP A 112 -3.62 -12.83 3.08
N GLU A 113 -4.20 -13.38 2.02
CA GLU A 113 -3.51 -14.04 0.93
C GLU A 113 -4.02 -13.42 -0.37
N GLY A 114 -3.12 -13.17 -1.31
CA GLY A 114 -3.51 -12.60 -2.59
C GLY A 114 -2.69 -13.10 -3.75
N GLN A 115 -3.32 -13.09 -4.92
CA GLN A 115 -2.71 -13.50 -6.17
C GLN A 115 -3.23 -12.67 -7.32
N GLY A 116 -2.38 -12.42 -8.32
CA GLY A 116 -2.74 -11.50 -9.39
C GLY A 116 -1.67 -11.33 -10.46
N ARG A 117 -1.80 -10.27 -11.25
CA ARG A 117 -0.89 -9.89 -12.33
C ARG A 117 -0.67 -8.38 -12.35
N LEU A 118 0.58 -7.96 -12.53
CA LEU A 118 0.99 -6.56 -12.76
C LEU A 118 1.20 -6.24 -14.24
N GLY A 119 0.85 -7.13 -15.17
CA GLY A 119 1.04 -6.86 -16.59
C GLY A 119 2.48 -6.49 -17.01
N PRO A 120 2.65 -5.94 -18.23
CA PRO A 120 3.97 -5.67 -18.81
C PRO A 120 4.64 -4.38 -18.31
N ASN A 121 3.88 -3.43 -17.75
CA ASN A 121 4.36 -2.09 -17.38
C ASN A 121 4.85 -1.96 -15.91
N ARG A 122 5.25 -3.07 -15.29
CA ARG A 122 5.56 -3.15 -13.85
C ARG A 122 6.93 -2.60 -13.42
N GLN A 123 7.83 -2.27 -14.36
CA GLN A 123 9.19 -1.85 -14.01
C GLN A 123 9.22 -0.38 -13.57
N LEU A 124 9.60 -0.12 -12.33
CA LEU A 124 10.02 1.19 -11.84
C LEU A 124 11.44 1.49 -12.30
N LYS A 125 11.70 2.67 -12.88
CA LYS A 125 13.07 3.14 -13.08
C LYS A 125 13.56 3.86 -11.83
N ASN A 126 14.84 3.75 -11.53
CA ASN A 126 15.52 4.36 -10.37
C ASN A 126 15.15 5.83 -10.10
N ARG A 127 15.08 6.63 -11.16
CA ARG A 127 14.75 8.07 -11.10
C ARG A 127 13.32 8.36 -10.62
N ASP A 128 12.48 7.34 -10.53
CA ASP A 128 11.05 7.45 -10.27
C ASP A 128 10.68 7.26 -8.79
N PHE A 129 11.58 6.75 -7.93
CA PHE A 129 11.22 6.52 -6.51
C PHE A 129 11.02 7.82 -5.73
N TRP A 130 11.90 8.81 -5.86
CA TRP A 130 11.69 10.13 -5.23
C TRP A 130 10.45 10.85 -5.78
N HIS A 131 10.21 10.74 -7.09
CA HIS A 131 9.01 11.27 -7.73
C HIS A 131 7.75 10.55 -7.23
N TRP A 132 7.83 9.24 -7.03
CA TRP A 132 6.78 8.43 -6.42
C TRP A 132 6.53 8.87 -4.99
N LEU A 133 7.57 9.05 -4.18
CA LEU A 133 7.46 9.41 -2.77
C LEU A 133 6.78 10.78 -2.58
N LYS A 134 7.09 11.76 -3.45
CA LYS A 134 6.35 13.03 -3.50
C LYS A 134 4.89 12.84 -3.91
N ARG A 135 4.64 12.10 -4.98
CA ARG A 135 3.29 11.89 -5.53
C ARG A 135 2.39 11.07 -4.61
N ILE A 136 2.92 10.08 -3.90
CA ILE A 136 2.12 9.26 -2.98
C ILE A 136 1.70 10.07 -1.77
N HIS A 137 2.56 10.96 -1.28
CA HIS A 137 2.20 11.89 -0.21
C HIS A 137 1.07 12.85 -0.64
N GLU A 138 1.15 13.45 -1.83
CA GLU A 138 0.07 14.30 -2.38
C GLU A 138 -1.25 13.53 -2.54
N ARG A 139 -1.18 12.31 -3.10
CA ARG A 139 -2.36 11.44 -3.27
C ARG A 139 -2.97 11.03 -1.94
N LEU A 140 -2.13 10.77 -0.94
CA LEU A 140 -2.55 10.40 0.41
C LEU A 140 -3.24 11.58 1.10
N LEU A 141 -2.70 12.79 1.02
CA LEU A 141 -3.38 13.99 1.52
C LEU A 141 -4.74 14.21 0.83
N SER A 142 -4.80 13.99 -0.49
CA SER A 142 -6.06 14.08 -1.24
C SER A 142 -7.07 13.02 -0.80
N LEU A 143 -6.62 11.79 -0.53
CA LEU A 143 -7.49 10.69 -0.06
C LEU A 143 -7.97 10.95 1.37
N VAL A 144 -7.10 11.42 2.27
CA VAL A 144 -7.46 11.80 3.64
C VAL A 144 -8.53 12.89 3.61
N LYS A 145 -8.31 13.94 2.82
CA LYS A 145 -9.28 15.02 2.68
C LYS A 145 -10.62 14.51 2.15
N PHE A 146 -10.60 13.68 1.11
CA PHE A 146 -11.83 13.10 0.56
C PHE A 146 -12.58 12.23 1.57
N LEU A 147 -11.87 11.41 2.35
CA LEU A 147 -12.45 10.59 3.41
C LEU A 147 -13.03 11.45 4.54
N GLN A 148 -12.35 12.53 4.92
CA GLN A 148 -12.86 13.48 5.92
C GLN A 148 -14.12 14.18 5.41
N ASP A 149 -14.12 14.65 4.16
CA ASP A 149 -15.27 15.31 3.54
C ASP A 149 -16.47 14.33 3.47
N ALA A 150 -16.26 13.08 3.04
CA ALA A 150 -17.31 12.05 2.98
C ALA A 150 -17.81 11.61 4.38
N GLN A 151 -16.95 11.65 5.41
CA GLN A 151 -17.35 11.37 6.78
C GLN A 151 -18.16 12.51 7.42
N LEU A 152 -17.96 13.77 7.01
CA LEU A 152 -18.74 14.90 7.50
C LEU A 152 -20.21 14.82 7.10
N ASP A 153 -20.50 14.21 5.95
CA ASP A 153 -21.85 13.96 5.46
C ASP A 153 -22.49 12.72 6.12
N GLY A 154 -21.74 12.01 6.97
CA GLY A 154 -22.21 10.93 7.84
C GLY A 154 -22.48 9.60 7.12
N VAL A 155 -22.39 9.53 5.79
CA VAL A 155 -22.59 8.33 4.99
C VAL A 155 -21.69 8.39 3.75
N ILE A 156 -20.84 7.38 3.56
CA ILE A 156 -20.11 7.19 2.30
C ILE A 156 -21.07 6.55 1.30
N ASP A 157 -21.38 7.24 0.20
CA ASP A 157 -22.26 6.71 -0.84
C ASP A 157 -21.55 5.71 -1.78
N ALA A 158 -22.32 5.07 -2.67
CA ALA A 158 -21.78 4.07 -3.59
C ALA A 158 -20.74 4.65 -4.58
N SER A 159 -20.90 5.91 -5.00
CA SER A 159 -20.00 6.58 -5.92
C SER A 159 -18.68 6.96 -5.22
N GLU A 160 -18.76 7.43 -3.99
CA GLU A 160 -17.62 7.76 -3.14
C GLU A 160 -16.84 6.50 -2.77
N SER A 161 -17.54 5.44 -2.35
CA SER A 161 -16.94 4.14 -2.06
C SER A 161 -16.17 3.58 -3.27
N MET A 162 -16.73 3.72 -4.48
CA MET A 162 -16.04 3.32 -5.71
C MET A 162 -14.77 4.16 -5.96
N ILE A 163 -14.82 5.49 -5.77
CA ILE A 163 -13.66 6.38 -5.96
C ILE A 163 -12.55 6.05 -4.95
N ILE A 164 -12.92 5.87 -3.67
CA ILE A 164 -12.00 5.51 -2.58
C ILE A 164 -11.35 4.16 -2.89
N THR A 165 -12.16 3.16 -3.24
CA THR A 165 -11.70 1.82 -3.62
C THR A 165 -10.68 1.88 -4.76
N GLN A 166 -10.97 2.59 -5.84
CA GLN A 166 -10.03 2.73 -6.95
C GLN A 166 -8.74 3.46 -6.57
N ALA A 167 -8.82 4.43 -5.65
CA ALA A 167 -7.63 5.12 -5.14
C ALA A 167 -6.77 4.18 -4.31
N LEU A 168 -7.37 3.39 -3.43
CA LEU A 168 -6.70 2.38 -2.59
C LEU A 168 -6.04 1.30 -3.43
N ASP A 169 -6.75 0.72 -4.40
CA ASP A 169 -6.20 -0.30 -5.31
C ASP A 169 -4.91 0.21 -5.98
N ARG A 170 -4.95 1.43 -6.52
CA ARG A 170 -3.77 2.06 -7.13
C ARG A 170 -2.65 2.27 -6.12
N MET A 171 -2.95 2.70 -4.89
CA MET A 171 -1.92 2.86 -3.85
C MET A 171 -1.29 1.52 -3.47
N ILE A 172 -2.09 0.48 -3.30
CA ILE A 172 -1.64 -0.88 -2.98
C ILE A 172 -0.68 -1.39 -4.06
N PHE A 173 -1.08 -1.35 -5.33
CA PHE A 173 -0.20 -1.77 -6.44
C PHE A 173 1.10 -0.96 -6.49
N ASN A 174 1.01 0.35 -6.28
CA ASN A 174 2.19 1.21 -6.26
C ASN A 174 3.16 0.85 -5.13
N VAL A 175 2.67 0.53 -3.92
CA VAL A 175 3.51 0.08 -2.80
C VAL A 175 4.16 -1.27 -3.11
N ILE A 176 3.41 -2.22 -3.69
CA ILE A 176 3.92 -3.54 -4.10
C ILE A 176 5.08 -3.39 -5.09
N ILE A 177 4.90 -2.59 -6.15
CA ILE A 177 5.90 -2.39 -7.20
C ILE A 177 7.16 -1.70 -6.64
N VAL A 178 6.97 -0.70 -5.78
CA VAL A 178 8.09 0.00 -5.12
C VAL A 178 8.89 -0.92 -4.20
N ARG A 179 8.18 -1.72 -3.40
CA ARG A 179 8.78 -2.70 -2.49
C ARG A 179 9.64 -3.70 -3.26
N ASP A 180 9.12 -4.27 -4.35
CA ASP A 180 9.87 -5.17 -5.25
C ASP A 180 11.10 -4.49 -5.85
N GLY A 181 10.97 -3.22 -6.27
CA GLY A 181 12.09 -2.43 -6.77
C GLY A 181 13.22 -2.23 -5.75
N ILE A 182 12.89 -1.99 -4.48
CA ILE A 182 13.86 -1.87 -3.39
C ILE A 182 14.52 -3.23 -3.09
N GLU A 183 13.71 -4.29 -2.97
CA GLU A 183 14.20 -5.64 -2.64
C GLU A 183 15.14 -6.19 -3.72
N SER A 184 14.77 -6.01 -4.99
CA SER A 184 15.61 -6.41 -6.14
C SER A 184 16.85 -5.53 -6.35
N GLY A 185 16.95 -4.38 -5.66
CA GLY A 185 18.03 -3.42 -5.83
C GLY A 185 17.98 -2.61 -7.13
N VAL A 186 16.83 -2.63 -7.81
CA VAL A 186 16.53 -1.78 -8.97
C VAL A 186 16.30 -0.33 -8.53
N VAL A 187 15.87 -0.11 -7.29
CA VAL A 187 15.82 1.19 -6.60
C VAL A 187 17.09 1.35 -5.75
N GLN A 188 17.90 2.39 -6.00
CA GLN A 188 19.17 2.72 -5.36
C GLN A 188 19.15 4.10 -4.73
#